data_AF-A0A181Z6F0-F1
#
_entry.id   AF-A0A181Z6F0-F1
#
_cell.length_a   1.000
_cell.length_b   1.000
_cell.length_c   1.000
_cell.angle_alpha   90.00
_cell.angle_beta   90.00
_cell.angle_gamma   90.00
#
_symmetry.space_group_name_H-M   'P 1'
#
loop_
_entity.id
_entity.type
_entity.pdbx_description
1 polymer ?
#
loop_
_entity_poly.entity_id
_entity_poly.type
_entity_poly.pdbx_seq_one_letter_code
_entity_poly.pdbx_strand_id
1 'polypeptide(L)'
;MFRRLQRVLRPIDPTDRDAGLSIIEVMVAMMVFAVMSVGIAYGIANTLQLTQSSRGRETAVALASQDIDMLRQTAAASTAGIFNVVSKAGTSNTKTIGGVTYQIDRAVTWVQSDGASGACGTSNGKLAYKSVVETVSWPKQGSGMSSTTVTSAIAPSDAVTDPGYGTVIVSAVNASGAPFQGVSVTITPVSGGAALSTAPLPTDAQGCSYAVNVVPGDYSVTANVSGGIDTNQAQPSTQSPITVSAGASSPVPFVYDKASQLTLRYAQTYGATLPTNMVTVLSSSAGGLDTIKPWDVTSSSLVVNSASTPNLPVFPFTSGYTVYAGPYSNSTSASTSCLSPNPSSWSTPSQTGAIGVSPQTVNVSPGSPSNASVMMGVATVNGVKNRYITAVSSANPGAGDPGCSAGMTMKFPVTTGDSATIALPFGTWTLYSGTSFGSTTKNEIASNASNVKPVTPGNVNQKTALVVINYDNTLTLDPRGQTS
;
A
#
# COMPACT_ATOMS: atom_id res chain seq x y z
N MET A 1 -37.09 73.36 -37.06
CA MET A 1 -36.37 72.36 -37.89
C MET A 1 -37.24 71.16 -38.28
N PHE A 2 -38.09 70.64 -37.39
CA PHE A 2 -38.97 69.49 -37.65
C PHE A 2 -40.05 69.68 -38.75
N ARG A 3 -40.49 70.92 -39.05
CA ARG A 3 -41.47 71.18 -40.13
C ARG A 3 -40.90 71.13 -41.55
N ARG A 4 -39.56 71.19 -41.73
CA ARG A 4 -38.92 71.09 -43.07
C ARG A 4 -38.64 69.65 -43.48
N LEU A 5 -38.43 68.74 -42.53
CA LEU A 5 -38.22 67.31 -42.81
C LEU A 5 -39.50 66.60 -43.27
N GLN A 6 -40.68 66.98 -42.76
CA GLN A 6 -41.96 66.42 -43.19
C GLN A 6 -42.37 66.76 -44.63
N ARG A 7 -41.77 67.77 -45.25
CA ARG A 7 -42.10 68.18 -46.62
C ARG A 7 -41.21 67.50 -47.67
N VAL A 8 -40.07 66.95 -47.28
CA VAL A 8 -39.14 66.24 -48.18
C VAL A 8 -39.43 64.73 -48.26
N LEU A 9 -40.07 64.17 -47.23
CA LEU A 9 -40.43 62.74 -47.20
C LEU A 9 -41.87 62.44 -47.64
N ARG A 10 -42.55 63.41 -48.29
CA ARG A 10 -43.92 63.20 -48.79
C ARG A 10 -43.86 63.00 -50.31
N PRO A 11 -44.09 61.77 -50.81
CA PRO A 11 -44.19 61.52 -52.24
C PRO A 11 -45.28 62.42 -52.85
N ILE A 12 -44.95 63.01 -53.99
CA ILE A 12 -45.74 64.04 -54.69
C ILE A 12 -46.95 63.43 -55.43
N ASP A 13 -46.96 62.12 -55.68
CA ASP A 13 -48.05 61.45 -56.40
C ASP A 13 -48.95 60.62 -55.46
N PRO A 14 -50.29 60.79 -55.47
CA PRO A 14 -51.21 59.97 -54.70
C PRO A 14 -51.23 58.48 -55.13
N THR A 15 -50.87 58.15 -56.37
CA THR A 15 -50.87 56.77 -56.88
C THR A 15 -49.68 55.94 -56.40
N ASP A 16 -48.55 56.59 -56.05
CA ASP A 16 -47.41 55.93 -55.39
C ASP A 16 -47.68 55.60 -53.92
N ARG A 17 -48.79 56.08 -53.34
CA ARG A 17 -49.20 55.72 -51.98
C ARG A 17 -49.91 54.37 -51.90
N ASP A 18 -50.46 53.91 -53.02
CA ASP A 18 -51.17 52.63 -53.16
C ASP A 18 -50.43 51.65 -54.09
N ALA A 19 -49.13 51.87 -54.33
CA ALA A 19 -48.25 50.83 -54.86
C ALA A 19 -48.09 49.77 -53.76
N GLY A 20 -49.01 48.79 -53.75
CA GLY A 20 -48.97 47.67 -52.82
C GLY A 20 -47.57 47.06 -52.80
N LEU A 21 -47.03 46.82 -51.59
CA LEU A 21 -45.74 46.18 -51.40
C LEU A 21 -45.68 44.91 -52.26
N SER A 22 -44.65 44.77 -53.08
CA SER A 22 -44.51 43.55 -53.87
C SER A 22 -44.30 42.36 -52.94
N ILE A 23 -44.81 41.18 -53.29
CA ILE A 23 -44.60 39.94 -52.51
C ILE A 23 -43.09 39.70 -52.26
N ILE A 24 -42.24 40.05 -53.24
CA ILE A 24 -40.78 39.96 -53.13
C ILE A 24 -40.22 40.89 -52.05
N GLU A 25 -40.74 42.11 -51.93
CA GLU A 25 -40.30 43.10 -50.95
C GLU A 25 -40.63 42.67 -49.52
N VAL A 26 -41.81 42.07 -49.31
CA VAL A 26 -42.20 41.48 -48.03
C VAL A 26 -41.33 40.25 -47.69
N MET A 27 -41.02 39.40 -48.67
CA MET A 27 -40.13 38.25 -48.45
C MET A 27 -38.70 38.67 -48.08
N VAL A 28 -38.13 39.67 -48.77
CA VAL A 28 -36.79 40.20 -48.45
C VAL A 28 -36.79 40.88 -47.09
N ALA A 29 -37.82 41.68 -46.77
CA ALA A 29 -37.95 42.32 -45.46
C ALA A 29 -38.03 41.29 -44.32
N MET A 30 -38.80 40.21 -44.50
CA MET A 30 -38.88 39.11 -43.54
C MET A 30 -37.56 38.34 -43.40
N MET A 31 -36.82 38.14 -44.50
CA MET A 31 -35.52 37.47 -44.45
C MET A 31 -34.46 38.30 -43.72
N VAL A 32 -34.37 39.60 -44.03
CA VAL A 32 -33.46 40.52 -43.33
C VAL A 32 -33.83 40.61 -41.85
N PHE A 33 -35.13 40.74 -41.53
CA PHE A 33 -35.61 40.75 -40.16
C PHE A 33 -35.27 39.45 -39.41
N ALA A 34 -35.42 38.29 -40.06
CA ALA A 34 -35.09 37.00 -39.46
C ALA A 34 -33.59 36.90 -39.14
N VAL A 35 -32.70 37.31 -40.06
CA VAL A 35 -31.25 37.30 -39.84
C VAL A 35 -30.86 38.25 -38.70
N MET A 36 -31.42 39.46 -38.66
CA MET A 36 -31.19 40.41 -37.57
C MET A 36 -31.70 39.88 -36.23
N SER A 37 -32.88 39.25 -36.22
CA SER A 37 -33.49 38.69 -35.01
C SER A 37 -32.65 37.56 -34.41
N VAL A 38 -32.08 36.68 -35.22
CA VAL A 38 -31.17 35.63 -34.77
C VAL A 38 -29.90 36.23 -34.15
N GLY A 39 -29.34 37.27 -34.77
CA GLY A 39 -28.17 37.99 -34.22
C GLY A 39 -28.44 38.61 -32.85
N ILE A 40 -29.61 39.25 -32.67
CA ILE A 40 -30.02 39.84 -31.39
C ILE A 40 -30.28 38.75 -30.35
N ALA A 41 -31.00 37.68 -30.71
CA ALA A 41 -31.30 36.58 -29.81
C ALA A 41 -30.01 35.90 -29.31
N TYR A 42 -29.04 35.67 -30.21
CA TYR A 42 -27.74 35.12 -29.85
C TYR A 42 -26.94 36.09 -28.96
N GLY A 43 -26.99 37.40 -29.25
CA GLY A 43 -26.39 38.43 -28.41
C GLY A 43 -26.93 38.40 -26.97
N ILE A 44 -28.25 38.36 -26.81
CA ILE A 44 -28.91 38.28 -25.50
C ILE A 44 -28.54 36.98 -24.78
N ALA A 45 -28.58 35.84 -25.47
CA ALA A 45 -28.21 34.55 -24.89
C ALA A 45 -26.76 34.53 -24.38
N ASN A 46 -25.82 35.10 -25.16
CA ASN A 46 -24.42 35.19 -24.77
C ASN A 46 -24.21 36.15 -23.60
N THR A 47 -24.90 37.29 -23.57
CA THR A 47 -24.85 38.22 -22.41
C THR A 47 -25.43 37.59 -21.15
N LEU A 48 -26.52 36.82 -21.26
CA LEU A 48 -27.09 36.07 -20.14
C LEU A 48 -26.11 35.01 -19.63
N GLN A 49 -25.48 34.24 -20.53
CA GLN A 49 -24.45 33.26 -20.18
C GLN A 49 -23.27 33.91 -19.45
N LEU A 50 -22.78 35.03 -19.97
CA LEU A 50 -21.68 35.78 -19.35
C LEU A 50 -22.07 36.28 -17.95
N THR A 51 -23.30 36.80 -17.80
CA THR A 51 -23.81 37.29 -16.52
C THR A 51 -23.95 36.16 -15.49
N GLN A 52 -24.47 35.01 -15.90
CA GLN A 52 -24.56 33.82 -15.03
C GLN A 52 -23.16 33.33 -14.62
N SER A 53 -22.21 33.31 -15.56
CA SER A 53 -20.82 32.95 -15.27
C SER A 53 -20.16 33.91 -14.28
N SER A 54 -20.38 35.22 -14.43
CA SER A 54 -19.87 36.23 -13.50
C SER A 54 -20.47 36.07 -12.10
N ARG A 55 -21.79 35.89 -11.99
CA ARG A 55 -22.46 35.62 -10.70
C ARG A 55 -21.97 34.34 -10.04
N GLY A 56 -21.74 33.30 -10.83
CA GLY A 56 -21.16 32.04 -10.35
C GLY A 56 -19.76 32.26 -9.76
N ARG A 57 -18.91 33.02 -10.45
CA ARG A 57 -17.57 33.37 -9.97
C ARG A 57 -17.59 34.25 -8.72
N GLU A 58 -18.46 35.26 -8.66
CA GLU A 58 -18.63 36.12 -7.48
C GLU A 58 -19.04 35.29 -6.25
N THR A 59 -20.02 34.40 -6.42
CA THR A 59 -20.47 33.49 -5.36
C THR A 59 -19.36 32.55 -4.94
N ALA A 60 -18.61 31.99 -5.90
CA ALA A 60 -17.51 31.08 -5.63
C ALA A 60 -16.37 31.76 -4.84
N VAL A 61 -16.00 32.99 -5.18
CA VAL A 61 -14.99 33.77 -4.44
C VAL A 61 -15.48 34.14 -3.03
N ALA A 62 -16.77 34.48 -2.88
CA ALA A 62 -17.35 34.74 -1.57
C ALA A 62 -17.36 33.48 -0.68
N LEU A 63 -17.67 32.32 -1.26
CA LEU A 63 -17.62 31.03 -0.57
C LEU A 63 -16.20 30.66 -0.14
N ALA A 64 -15.21 30.80 -1.03
CA ALA A 64 -13.81 30.56 -0.71
C ALA A 64 -13.31 31.48 0.41
N SER A 65 -13.63 32.79 0.32
CA SER A 65 -13.27 33.77 1.35
C SER A 65 -13.90 33.45 2.70
N GLN A 66 -15.20 33.08 2.71
CA GLN A 66 -15.90 32.68 3.93
C GLN A 66 -15.25 31.46 4.58
N ASP A 67 -14.86 30.47 3.78
CA ASP A 67 -14.22 29.26 4.28
C ASP A 67 -12.82 29.56 4.86
N ILE A 68 -12.02 30.38 4.18
CA ILE A 68 -10.72 30.83 4.69
C ILE A 68 -10.87 31.60 6.01
N ASP A 69 -11.87 32.48 6.14
CA ASP A 69 -12.10 33.21 7.40
C ASP A 69 -12.52 32.29 8.54
N MET A 70 -13.32 31.25 8.26
CA MET A 70 -13.62 30.20 9.24
C MET A 70 -12.35 29.45 9.66
N LEU A 71 -11.45 29.15 8.72
CA LEU A 71 -10.15 28.53 9.05
C LEU A 71 -9.27 29.43 9.91
N ARG A 72 -9.24 30.75 9.63
CA ARG A 72 -8.52 31.73 10.47
C ARG A 72 -9.08 31.76 11.89
N GLN A 73 -10.40 31.75 12.04
CA GLN A 73 -11.05 31.68 13.36
C GLN A 73 -10.71 30.36 14.08
N THR A 74 -10.70 29.24 13.34
CA THR A 74 -10.31 27.92 13.88
C THR A 74 -8.86 27.94 14.37
N ALA A 75 -7.95 28.52 13.59
CA ALA A 75 -6.54 28.66 13.96
C ALA A 75 -6.34 29.57 15.18
N ALA A 76 -7.12 30.65 15.28
CA ALA A 76 -7.02 31.63 16.36
C ALA A 76 -7.74 31.22 17.66
N ALA A 77 -8.56 30.16 17.63
CA ALA A 77 -9.35 29.73 18.78
C ALA A 77 -8.49 29.25 19.96
N SER A 78 -7.28 28.73 19.69
CA SER A 78 -6.29 28.36 20.70
C SER A 78 -4.91 28.19 20.06
N THR A 79 -3.85 28.07 20.87
CA THR A 79 -2.49 27.74 20.40
C THR A 79 -2.45 26.41 19.61
N ALA A 80 -3.35 25.47 19.91
CA ALA A 80 -3.49 24.21 19.17
C ALA A 80 -4.48 24.30 17.99
N GLY A 81 -5.21 25.40 17.84
CA GLY A 81 -6.24 25.60 16.83
C GLY A 81 -5.73 25.44 15.39
N ILE A 82 -4.47 25.81 15.15
CA ILE A 82 -3.81 25.66 13.85
C ILE A 82 -3.76 24.19 13.38
N PHE A 83 -3.68 23.22 14.29
CA PHE A 83 -3.66 21.80 13.94
C PHE A 83 -5.02 21.33 13.38
N ASN A 84 -6.12 22.00 13.74
CA ASN A 84 -7.46 21.70 13.22
C ASN A 84 -7.74 22.28 11.82
N VAL A 85 -6.85 23.13 11.29
CA VAL A 85 -6.93 23.61 9.90
C VAL A 85 -6.46 22.49 8.97
N VAL A 86 -7.38 21.66 8.50
CA VAL A 86 -7.06 20.48 7.68
C VAL A 86 -7.67 20.58 6.29
N SER A 87 -7.06 19.87 5.34
CA SER A 87 -7.60 19.67 3.99
C SER A 87 -8.99 19.05 4.01
N LYS A 88 -9.85 19.42 3.05
CA LYS A 88 -11.21 18.89 2.92
C LYS A 88 -11.67 19.00 1.47
N ALA A 89 -12.07 17.90 0.85
CA ALA A 89 -12.46 17.86 -0.56
C ALA A 89 -13.60 16.88 -0.82
N GLY A 90 -14.20 16.96 -2.01
CA GLY A 90 -15.19 16.00 -2.52
C GLY A 90 -16.65 16.39 -2.26
N THR A 91 -17.56 15.45 -2.53
CA THR A 91 -19.02 15.69 -2.56
C THR A 91 -19.62 16.08 -1.21
N SER A 92 -18.90 15.79 -0.11
CA SER A 92 -19.27 16.19 1.26
C SER A 92 -18.91 17.64 1.59
N ASN A 93 -18.13 18.32 0.76
CA ASN A 93 -17.79 19.73 0.93
C ASN A 93 -18.45 20.60 -0.16
N THR A 94 -19.78 20.56 -0.18
CA THR A 94 -20.59 21.32 -1.14
C THR A 94 -21.49 22.34 -0.43
N LYS A 95 -21.85 23.40 -1.15
CA LYS A 95 -22.81 24.41 -0.70
C LYS A 95 -23.74 24.79 -1.85
N THR A 96 -25.04 24.72 -1.62
CA THR A 96 -26.04 25.08 -2.63
C THR A 96 -26.53 26.50 -2.41
N ILE A 97 -26.41 27.34 -3.44
CA ILE A 97 -26.87 28.74 -3.41
C ILE A 97 -27.66 28.99 -4.70
N GLY A 98 -28.92 29.42 -4.56
CA GLY A 98 -29.78 29.73 -5.70
C GLY A 98 -29.99 28.56 -6.67
N GLY A 99 -30.03 27.32 -6.14
CA GLY A 99 -30.18 26.10 -6.94
C GLY A 99 -28.90 25.61 -7.64
N VAL A 100 -27.78 26.32 -7.50
CA VAL A 100 -26.46 25.89 -8.01
C VAL A 100 -25.66 25.28 -6.87
N THR A 101 -25.15 24.06 -7.08
CA THR A 101 -24.25 23.41 -6.12
C THR A 101 -22.81 23.80 -6.43
N TYR A 102 -22.13 24.38 -5.44
CA TYR A 102 -20.71 24.67 -5.48
C TYR A 102 -19.96 23.61 -4.69
N GLN A 103 -18.91 23.03 -5.27
CA GLN A 103 -17.97 22.15 -4.57
C GLN A 103 -16.77 22.98 -4.13
N ILE A 104 -16.39 22.87 -2.87
CA ILE A 104 -15.30 23.61 -2.24
C ILE A 104 -14.21 22.59 -1.93
N ASP A 105 -13.11 22.62 -2.67
CA ASP A 105 -11.96 21.74 -2.44
C ASP A 105 -10.82 22.51 -1.79
N ARG A 106 -10.54 22.16 -0.54
CA ARG A 106 -9.50 22.74 0.31
C ARG A 106 -8.28 21.84 0.37
N ALA A 107 -7.14 22.36 -0.07
CA ALA A 107 -5.83 21.75 0.16
C ALA A 107 -5.04 22.59 1.18
N VAL A 108 -4.52 21.92 2.20
CA VAL A 108 -3.74 22.53 3.29
C VAL A 108 -2.38 21.84 3.42
N THR A 109 -1.33 22.64 3.42
CA THR A 109 0.05 22.17 3.64
C THR A 109 0.74 23.02 4.68
N TRP A 110 1.52 22.40 5.56
CA TRP A 110 2.48 23.13 6.38
C TRP A 110 3.57 23.72 5.51
N VAL A 111 4.00 24.93 5.87
CA VAL A 111 5.23 25.56 5.41
C VAL A 111 6.13 25.75 6.64
N GLN A 112 7.37 25.28 6.54
CA GLN A 112 8.36 25.35 7.60
C GLN A 112 9.28 26.56 7.43
N SER A 113 10.00 26.92 8.49
CA SER A 113 10.88 28.10 8.52
C SER A 113 12.04 28.06 7.50
N ASP A 114 12.36 26.88 7.00
CA ASP A 114 13.36 26.64 5.94
C ASP A 114 12.74 26.62 4.53
N GLY A 115 11.44 26.88 4.40
CA GLY A 115 10.69 26.86 3.14
C GLY A 115 10.21 25.47 2.71
N ALA A 116 10.53 24.41 3.45
CA ALA A 116 9.99 23.08 3.16
C ALA A 116 8.46 23.09 3.35
N SER A 117 7.76 22.31 2.52
CA SER A 117 6.31 22.21 2.61
C SER A 117 5.81 20.78 2.42
N GLY A 118 4.72 20.45 3.10
CA GLY A 118 4.07 19.14 3.01
C GLY A 118 2.85 19.04 3.91
N ALA A 119 2.09 17.95 3.79
CA ALA A 119 0.85 17.78 4.56
C ALA A 119 1.08 17.86 6.07
N CYS A 120 2.10 17.16 6.58
CA CYS A 120 2.42 17.15 8.01
C CYS A 120 3.57 18.08 8.41
N GLY A 121 4.36 18.58 7.44
CA GLY A 121 5.73 19.05 7.65
C GLY A 121 6.73 17.92 7.31
N THR A 122 7.83 18.25 6.64
CA THR A 122 8.73 17.25 6.02
C THR A 122 10.20 17.46 6.39
N SER A 123 10.56 18.58 7.00
CA SER A 123 11.93 18.92 7.37
C SER A 123 12.09 19.11 8.87
N ASN A 124 13.31 19.48 9.29
CA ASN A 124 13.61 19.86 10.66
C ASN A 124 13.28 21.32 10.98
N GLY A 125 12.83 22.12 10.00
CA GLY A 125 12.41 23.50 10.20
C GLY A 125 11.22 23.62 11.15
N LYS A 126 11.07 24.78 11.78
CA LYS A 126 9.91 25.06 12.65
C LYS A 126 8.65 25.15 11.81
N LEU A 127 7.52 24.65 12.31
CA LEU A 127 6.20 24.85 11.70
C LEU A 127 5.85 26.35 11.72
N ALA A 128 5.85 27.01 10.55
CA ALA A 128 5.70 28.46 10.46
C ALA A 128 4.25 28.89 10.23
N TYR A 129 3.61 28.36 9.18
CA TYR A 129 2.21 28.63 8.86
C TYR A 129 1.64 27.50 7.99
N LYS A 130 0.31 27.47 7.85
CA LYS A 130 -0.38 26.62 6.87
C LYS A 130 -0.72 27.41 5.61
N SER A 131 -0.28 26.92 4.46
CA SER A 131 -0.75 27.39 3.16
C SER A 131 -2.06 26.70 2.84
N VAL A 132 -3.09 27.48 2.53
CA VAL A 132 -4.43 27.01 2.19
C VAL A 132 -4.73 27.42 0.75
N VAL A 133 -5.11 26.44 -0.06
CA VAL A 133 -5.58 26.63 -1.43
C VAL A 133 -7.02 26.15 -1.49
N GLU A 134 -7.96 27.08 -1.64
CA GLU A 134 -9.38 26.80 -1.83
C GLU A 134 -9.71 26.86 -3.33
N THR A 135 -10.22 25.76 -3.88
CA THR A 135 -10.75 25.72 -5.25
C THR A 135 -12.25 25.49 -5.20
N VAL A 136 -13.02 26.48 -5.64
CA VAL A 136 -14.47 26.37 -5.70
C VAL A 136 -14.89 26.12 -7.14
N SER A 137 -15.60 25.02 -7.38
CA SER A 137 -16.11 24.63 -8.70
C SER A 137 -17.64 24.59 -8.74
N TRP A 138 -18.21 24.89 -9.90
CA TRP A 138 -19.66 24.90 -10.12
C TRP A 138 -20.03 24.52 -11.56
N PRO A 139 -21.26 24.02 -11.78
CA PRO A 139 -21.77 23.73 -13.13
C PRO A 139 -21.79 24.99 -14.00
N LYS A 140 -21.24 24.88 -15.22
CA LYS A 140 -21.38 25.92 -16.26
C LYS A 140 -22.66 25.66 -17.06
N GLN A 141 -23.30 26.71 -17.59
CA GLN A 141 -24.42 26.55 -18.52
C GLN A 141 -23.93 25.82 -19.79
N GLY A 142 -24.39 24.58 -19.99
CA GLY A 142 -23.89 23.64 -21.02
C GLY A 142 -23.24 22.39 -20.40
N SER A 143 -22.24 21.81 -21.07
CA SER A 143 -21.43 20.70 -20.52
C SER A 143 -20.15 21.22 -19.86
N GLY A 144 -19.88 20.80 -18.62
CA GLY A 144 -18.61 21.06 -17.92
C GLY A 144 -18.76 21.84 -16.61
N MET A 145 -17.62 22.14 -15.99
CA MET A 145 -17.53 22.88 -14.73
C MET A 145 -16.66 24.13 -14.91
N SER A 146 -16.98 25.19 -14.19
CA SER A 146 -16.11 26.35 -13.98
C SER A 146 -15.51 26.28 -12.58
N SER A 147 -14.33 26.86 -12.40
CA SER A 147 -13.67 26.91 -11.09
C SER A 147 -12.93 28.23 -10.88
N THR A 148 -12.70 28.56 -9.61
CA THR A 148 -11.84 29.66 -9.18
C THR A 148 -11.04 29.22 -7.97
N THR A 149 -9.80 29.71 -7.86
CA THR A 149 -8.90 29.36 -6.76
C THR A 149 -8.53 30.60 -5.97
N VAL A 150 -8.54 30.47 -4.64
CA VAL A 150 -8.10 31.50 -3.69
C VAL A 150 -7.04 30.87 -2.78
N THR A 151 -5.95 31.59 -2.54
CA THR A 151 -4.87 31.13 -1.67
C THR A 151 -4.72 32.04 -0.47
N SER A 152 -4.37 31.48 0.68
CA SER A 152 -4.06 32.22 1.90
C SER A 152 -3.00 31.51 2.71
N ALA A 153 -2.16 32.28 3.40
CA ALA A 153 -1.37 31.78 4.51
C ALA A 153 -2.15 31.99 5.82
N ILE A 154 -2.18 30.97 6.68
CA ILE A 154 -2.77 31.04 8.01
C ILE A 154 -1.68 30.73 9.03
N ALA A 155 -1.26 31.75 9.77
CA ALA A 155 -0.30 31.61 10.85
C ALA A 155 -1.00 31.13 12.13
N PRO A 156 -0.30 30.38 13.00
CA PRO A 156 -0.77 30.12 14.35
C PRO A 156 -0.87 31.42 15.16
N SER A 157 -1.69 31.43 16.21
CA SER A 157 -1.85 32.61 17.09
C SER A 157 -0.59 32.92 17.90
N ASP A 158 0.22 31.90 18.17
CA ASP A 158 1.48 31.96 18.90
C ASP A 158 2.50 30.99 18.27
N ALA A 159 3.74 31.01 18.76
CA ALA A 159 4.72 30.00 18.39
C ALA A 159 4.17 28.59 18.69
N VAL A 160 4.21 27.71 17.69
CA VAL A 160 3.73 26.32 17.81
C VAL A 160 4.45 25.56 18.92
N THR A 161 5.74 25.86 19.11
CA THR A 161 6.62 25.25 20.11
C THR A 161 7.53 26.33 20.68
N ASP A 162 7.72 26.31 22.00
CA ASP A 162 8.65 27.17 22.72
C ASP A 162 10.10 26.91 22.25
N PRO A 163 10.94 27.96 22.00
CA PRO A 163 12.31 27.80 21.54
C PRO A 163 13.20 26.83 22.34
N GLY A 164 12.93 26.60 23.63
CA GLY A 164 13.66 25.64 24.46
C GLY A 164 13.31 24.18 24.21
N TYR A 165 12.25 23.91 23.44
CA TYR A 165 11.69 22.59 23.19
C TYR A 165 11.67 22.26 21.69
N GLY A 166 11.50 20.98 21.38
CA GLY A 166 11.32 20.50 20.00
C GLY A 166 9.88 20.09 19.70
N THR A 167 9.64 19.75 18.43
CA THR A 167 8.36 19.23 17.94
C THR A 167 8.58 17.87 17.32
N VAL A 168 7.81 16.85 17.70
CA VAL A 168 7.76 15.59 16.95
C VAL A 168 6.57 15.64 16.00
N ILE A 169 6.86 15.46 14.71
CA ILE A 169 5.85 15.44 13.65
C ILE A 169 5.71 14.00 13.18
N VAL A 170 4.58 13.39 13.44
CA VAL A 170 4.28 12.04 12.96
C VAL A 170 3.44 12.13 11.69
N SER A 171 3.86 11.42 10.65
CA SER A 171 3.03 11.18 9.46
C SER A 171 2.78 9.69 9.33
N ALA A 172 1.53 9.29 9.14
CA ALA A 172 1.15 7.91 8.87
C ALA A 172 0.46 7.83 7.51
N VAL A 173 0.97 6.96 6.65
CA VAL A 173 0.37 6.63 5.36
C VAL A 173 0.09 5.14 5.28
N ASN A 174 -1.01 4.80 4.61
CA ASN A 174 -1.44 3.43 4.40
C ASN A 174 -0.68 2.76 3.24
N ALA A 175 -0.99 1.51 2.91
CA ALA A 175 -0.28 0.77 1.86
C ALA A 175 -0.48 1.34 0.45
N SER A 176 -1.51 2.16 0.24
CA SER A 176 -1.72 2.90 -1.02
C SER A 176 -0.98 4.24 -1.09
N GLY A 177 -0.29 4.63 0.00
CA GLY A 177 0.35 5.94 0.15
C GLY A 177 -0.63 7.06 0.54
N ALA A 178 -1.91 6.73 0.76
CA ALA A 178 -2.90 7.69 1.23
C ALA A 178 -2.73 7.95 2.74
N PRO A 179 -3.09 9.14 3.24
CA PRO A 179 -3.05 9.42 4.67
C PRO A 179 -3.83 8.42 5.51
N PHE A 180 -3.26 7.97 6.63
CA PHE A 180 -3.93 7.04 7.53
C PHE A 180 -4.39 7.75 8.81
N GLN A 181 -5.69 8.05 8.86
CA GLN A 181 -6.34 8.71 10.00
C GLN A 181 -6.59 7.73 11.17
N GLY A 182 -6.52 8.24 12.40
CA GLY A 182 -6.90 7.53 13.62
C GLY A 182 -5.80 6.62 14.19
N VAL A 183 -4.58 6.71 13.70
CA VAL A 183 -3.42 6.00 14.24
C VAL A 183 -3.02 6.67 15.55
N SER A 184 -3.04 5.92 16.64
CA SER A 184 -2.61 6.41 17.96
C SER A 184 -1.08 6.47 18.01
N VAL A 185 -0.53 7.56 18.55
CA VAL A 185 0.91 7.79 18.64
C VAL A 185 1.32 7.82 20.11
N THR A 186 2.36 7.08 20.45
CA THR A 186 3.00 7.13 21.78
C THR A 186 4.46 7.52 21.64
N ILE A 187 4.93 8.44 22.47
CA ILE A 187 6.31 8.95 22.46
C ILE A 187 6.88 8.75 23.85
N THR A 188 7.93 7.93 23.96
CA THR A 188 8.58 7.60 25.24
C THR A 188 10.06 7.97 25.22
N PRO A 189 10.59 8.65 26.24
CA PRO A 189 12.00 9.01 26.29
C PRO A 189 12.87 7.76 26.39
N VAL A 190 13.99 7.77 25.66
CA VAL A 190 15.02 6.72 25.66
C VAL A 190 16.28 7.24 26.38
N SER A 191 16.70 8.46 26.08
CA SER A 191 17.88 9.10 26.70
C SER A 191 17.77 10.62 26.67
N GLY A 192 18.14 11.30 27.75
CA GLY A 192 18.20 12.78 27.82
C GLY A 192 16.87 13.55 27.80
N GLY A 193 15.76 12.91 27.37
CA GLY A 193 14.43 13.51 27.29
C GLY A 193 13.55 13.32 28.53
N ALA A 194 12.30 13.78 28.46
CA ALA A 194 11.30 13.66 29.53
C ALA A 194 9.96 13.13 29.00
N ALA A 195 9.15 12.53 29.87
CA ALA A 195 7.80 12.11 29.49
C ALA A 195 6.95 13.32 29.09
N LEU A 196 6.12 13.15 28.05
CA LEU A 196 5.24 14.20 27.57
C LEU A 196 4.14 14.47 28.61
N SER A 197 3.86 15.74 28.86
CA SER A 197 2.75 16.17 29.75
C SER A 197 1.38 15.94 29.11
N THR A 198 1.30 15.95 27.77
CA THR A 198 0.10 15.72 26.99
C THR A 198 0.41 14.72 25.88
N ALA A 199 -0.35 13.65 25.80
CA ALA A 199 -0.21 12.69 24.71
C ALA A 199 -0.64 13.34 23.37
N PRO A 200 0.08 13.06 22.27
CA PRO A 200 -0.34 13.51 20.96
C PRO A 200 -1.69 12.89 20.59
N LEU A 201 -2.53 13.67 19.88
CA LEU A 201 -3.80 13.16 19.36
C LEU A 201 -3.54 12.08 18.29
N PRO A 202 -4.49 11.15 18.05
CA PRO A 202 -4.41 10.26 16.91
C PRO A 202 -4.28 11.04 15.59
N THR A 203 -3.71 10.41 14.57
CA THR A 203 -3.51 11.06 13.27
C THR A 203 -4.82 11.61 12.69
N ASP A 204 -4.75 12.80 12.11
CA ASP A 204 -5.90 13.47 11.50
C ASP A 204 -6.22 12.94 10.09
N ALA A 205 -7.16 13.59 9.38
CA ALA A 205 -7.55 13.22 8.02
C ALA A 205 -6.40 13.35 6.99
N GLN A 206 -5.33 14.07 7.34
CA GLN A 206 -4.11 14.21 6.55
C GLN A 206 -3.02 13.25 7.03
N GLY A 207 -3.32 12.34 7.96
CA GLY A 207 -2.39 11.34 8.47
C GLY A 207 -1.37 11.93 9.43
N CYS A 208 -1.62 13.13 9.97
CA CYS A 208 -0.66 13.88 10.76
C CYS A 208 -0.99 13.82 12.25
N SER A 209 0.04 13.67 13.09
CA SER A 209 -0.05 13.85 14.54
C SER A 209 1.15 14.65 15.03
N TYR A 210 0.95 15.44 16.09
CA TYR A 210 1.94 16.39 16.59
C TYR A 210 2.11 16.27 18.09
N ALA A 211 3.36 16.19 18.52
CA ALA A 211 3.74 16.50 19.89
C ALA A 211 4.59 17.76 19.89
N VAL A 212 4.06 18.82 20.51
CA VAL A 212 4.74 20.11 20.68
C VAL A 212 5.33 20.22 22.09
N ASN A 213 6.28 21.13 22.26
CA ASN A 213 6.96 21.36 23.55
C ASN A 213 7.60 20.08 24.13
N VAL A 214 8.21 19.28 23.26
CA VAL A 214 8.92 18.05 23.65
C VAL A 214 10.31 18.41 24.15
N VAL A 215 10.68 17.95 25.34
CA VAL A 215 12.02 18.20 25.92
C VAL A 215 13.09 17.61 25.01
N PRO A 216 14.18 18.34 24.70
CA PRO A 216 15.25 17.79 23.87
C PRO A 216 15.82 16.48 24.43
N GLY A 217 16.10 15.51 23.56
CA GLY A 217 16.53 14.15 23.92
C GLY A 217 16.16 13.12 22.86
N ASP A 218 16.49 11.86 23.10
CA ASP A 218 16.14 10.74 22.24
C ASP A 218 14.87 10.05 22.72
N TYR A 219 14.00 9.72 21.77
CA TYR A 219 12.69 9.12 22.01
C TYR A 219 12.47 7.88 21.15
N SER A 220 11.59 7.01 21.62
CA SER A 220 10.94 5.98 20.83
C SER A 220 9.55 6.46 20.48
N VAL A 221 9.19 6.39 19.20
CA VAL A 221 7.88 6.78 18.69
C VAL A 221 7.19 5.52 18.18
N THR A 222 6.00 5.25 18.70
CA THR A 222 5.21 4.06 18.36
C THR A 222 3.87 4.45 17.77
N ALA A 223 3.59 3.93 16.58
CA ALA A 223 2.31 4.03 15.90
C ALA A 223 1.50 2.75 16.13
N ASN A 224 0.25 2.92 16.56
CA ASN A 224 -0.62 1.80 16.89
C ASN A 224 -2.07 2.05 16.45
N VAL A 225 -2.68 1.04 15.85
CA VAL A 225 -4.11 0.95 15.60
C VAL A 225 -4.51 -0.52 15.72
N SER A 226 -5.75 -0.80 16.10
CA SER A 226 -6.22 -2.18 16.17
C SER A 226 -6.06 -2.88 14.81
N GLY A 227 -5.35 -4.01 14.80
CA GLY A 227 -5.03 -4.75 13.58
C GLY A 227 -4.01 -4.07 12.67
N GLY A 228 -3.31 -3.02 13.11
CA GLY A 228 -2.30 -2.31 12.33
C GLY A 228 -1.00 -3.10 12.18
N ILE A 229 -0.33 -2.97 11.05
CA ILE A 229 0.97 -3.59 10.74
C ILE A 229 1.81 -2.66 9.85
N ASP A 230 3.13 -2.68 10.01
CA ASP A 230 4.06 -1.96 9.14
C ASP A 230 4.70 -2.86 8.07
N THR A 231 5.52 -2.24 7.23
CA THR A 231 6.21 -2.93 6.12
C THR A 231 7.22 -3.98 6.58
N ASN A 232 7.66 -3.96 7.85
CA ASN A 232 8.55 -4.97 8.44
C ASN A 232 7.76 -6.05 9.20
N GLN A 233 6.44 -6.13 8.97
CA GLN A 233 5.51 -7.00 9.66
C GLN A 233 5.45 -6.77 11.19
N ALA A 234 5.81 -5.58 11.68
CA ALA A 234 5.80 -5.26 13.10
C ALA A 234 4.43 -4.74 13.57
N GLN A 235 4.03 -5.19 14.77
CA GLN A 235 2.80 -4.79 15.45
C GLN A 235 3.07 -4.61 16.95
N PRO A 236 3.02 -3.39 17.51
CA PRO A 236 2.88 -2.09 16.83
C PRO A 236 4.14 -1.71 16.02
N SER A 237 4.07 -0.63 15.24
CA SER A 237 5.24 -0.09 14.54
C SER A 237 5.98 0.90 15.43
N THR A 238 7.29 0.71 15.59
CA THR A 238 8.10 1.53 16.48
C THR A 238 9.37 1.99 15.77
N GLN A 239 9.69 3.28 15.89
CA GLN A 239 10.95 3.87 15.44
C GLN A 239 11.72 4.41 16.63
N SER A 240 12.99 4.03 16.73
CA SER A 240 13.89 4.43 17.82
C SER A 240 15.35 4.27 17.39
N PRO A 241 16.26 5.20 17.76
CA PRO A 241 15.99 6.46 18.44
C PRO A 241 15.54 7.57 17.47
N ILE A 242 14.67 8.45 17.95
CA ILE A 242 14.32 9.73 17.30
C ILE A 242 14.85 10.86 18.17
N THR A 243 15.82 11.59 17.65
CA THR A 243 16.43 12.73 18.36
C THR A 243 15.56 13.99 18.20
N VAL A 244 15.25 14.63 19.32
CA VAL A 244 14.53 15.90 19.41
C VAL A 244 15.49 16.98 19.87
N SER A 245 15.57 18.08 19.12
CA SER A 245 16.42 19.23 19.43
C SER A 245 15.59 20.48 19.74
N ALA A 246 16.11 21.35 20.62
CA ALA A 246 15.46 22.61 20.95
C ALA A 246 15.29 23.48 19.70
N GLY A 247 14.09 24.03 19.51
CA GLY A 247 13.75 24.87 18.37
C GLY A 247 13.73 24.16 17.03
N ALA A 248 13.69 22.82 16.98
CA ALA A 248 13.64 22.06 15.75
C ALA A 248 12.42 21.13 15.71
N SER A 249 12.07 20.70 14.49
CA SER A 249 11.12 19.61 14.28
C SER A 249 11.85 18.29 14.02
N SER A 250 11.24 17.19 14.44
CA SER A 250 11.70 15.82 14.19
C SER A 250 10.59 15.07 13.46
N PRO A 251 10.65 14.96 12.12
CA PRO A 251 9.68 14.20 11.34
C PRO A 251 9.89 12.69 11.53
N VAL A 252 8.79 11.95 11.72
CA VAL A 252 8.77 10.51 11.93
C VAL A 252 7.71 9.88 11.02
N PRO A 253 8.09 9.43 9.81
CA PRO A 253 7.16 8.87 8.84
C PRO A 253 6.91 7.38 9.10
N PHE A 254 5.65 6.98 9.17
CA PHE A 254 5.21 5.60 9.25
C PHE A 254 4.49 5.19 7.97
N VAL A 255 4.87 4.03 7.43
CA VAL A 255 4.07 3.29 6.46
C VAL A 255 3.36 2.18 7.23
N TYR A 256 2.07 2.36 7.47
CA TYR A 256 1.30 1.57 8.44
C TYR A 256 -0.13 1.41 7.94
N ASP A 257 -0.69 0.21 7.98
CA ASP A 257 -2.05 -0.05 7.49
C ASP A 257 -2.71 -1.17 8.29
N LYS A 258 -3.99 -1.41 8.08
CA LYS A 258 -4.68 -2.60 8.60
C LYS A 258 -4.13 -3.85 7.94
N ALA A 259 -3.69 -4.80 8.75
CA ALA A 259 -3.18 -6.08 8.30
C ALA A 259 -4.22 -6.84 7.47
N SER A 260 -3.76 -7.42 6.38
CA SER A 260 -4.46 -8.49 5.68
C SER A 260 -4.24 -9.80 6.45
N GLN A 261 -5.23 -10.68 6.47
CA GLN A 261 -5.11 -11.99 7.11
C GLN A 261 -4.75 -13.04 6.05
N LEU A 262 -3.48 -13.44 6.00
CA LEU A 262 -2.98 -14.39 5.01
C LEU A 262 -3.04 -15.81 5.57
N THR A 263 -3.94 -16.61 5.02
CA THR A 263 -4.06 -18.04 5.33
C THR A 263 -3.16 -18.84 4.41
N LEU A 264 -2.19 -19.55 4.98
CA LEU A 264 -1.25 -20.38 4.23
C LEU A 264 -1.76 -21.82 4.13
N ARG A 265 -1.55 -22.40 2.96
CA ARG A 265 -2.06 -23.72 2.60
C ARG A 265 -0.92 -24.54 2.02
N TYR A 266 -0.33 -25.40 2.85
CA TYR A 266 0.86 -26.18 2.49
C TYR A 266 0.46 -27.54 1.92
N ALA A 267 1.00 -27.90 0.76
CA ALA A 267 0.88 -29.25 0.19
C ALA A 267 -0.56 -29.84 0.26
N GLN A 268 -1.60 -29.04 -0.03
CA GLN A 268 -3.00 -29.27 0.38
C GLN A 268 -3.59 -30.63 -0.01
N THR A 269 -3.10 -31.25 -1.07
CA THR A 269 -3.67 -32.49 -1.63
C THR A 269 -3.03 -33.77 -1.09
N TYR A 270 -1.97 -33.66 -0.30
CA TYR A 270 -1.11 -34.81 0.01
C TYR A 270 -1.29 -35.37 1.43
N GLY A 271 -1.99 -34.66 2.33
CA GLY A 271 -2.11 -35.07 3.73
C GLY A 271 -0.76 -35.26 4.42
N ALA A 272 0.28 -34.56 3.95
CA ALA A 272 1.66 -34.75 4.36
C ALA A 272 1.90 -34.08 5.72
N THR A 273 2.75 -34.69 6.54
CA THR A 273 3.28 -34.06 7.75
C THR A 273 4.32 -33.00 7.35
N LEU A 274 4.28 -31.85 8.02
CA LEU A 274 5.19 -30.73 7.79
C LEU A 274 6.29 -30.69 8.88
N PRO A 275 7.46 -30.09 8.61
CA PRO A 275 8.51 -29.98 9.61
C PRO A 275 8.10 -28.99 10.70
N THR A 276 8.31 -29.35 11.97
CA THR A 276 7.90 -28.49 13.09
C THR A 276 8.70 -27.19 13.12
N ASN A 277 9.95 -27.20 12.67
CA ASN A 277 10.83 -26.03 12.70
C ASN A 277 10.88 -25.24 11.37
N MET A 278 9.93 -25.47 10.45
CA MET A 278 9.94 -24.83 9.15
C MET A 278 9.45 -23.37 9.24
N VAL A 279 10.24 -22.45 8.69
CA VAL A 279 9.83 -21.06 8.43
C VAL A 279 9.19 -20.93 7.05
N THR A 280 8.54 -19.80 6.79
CA THR A 280 8.05 -19.45 5.46
C THR A 280 8.56 -18.07 5.10
N VAL A 281 8.91 -17.85 3.84
CA VAL A 281 9.35 -16.55 3.35
C VAL A 281 8.27 -15.96 2.46
N LEU A 282 7.83 -14.75 2.82
CA LEU A 282 6.98 -13.92 2.00
C LEU A 282 7.89 -13.01 1.18
N SER A 283 7.65 -12.94 -0.13
CA SER A 283 8.39 -12.05 -1.02
C SER A 283 7.43 -11.06 -1.67
N SER A 284 7.73 -9.79 -1.51
CA SER A 284 7.05 -8.69 -2.19
C SER A 284 8.08 -7.84 -2.91
N SER A 285 7.77 -7.32 -4.10
CA SER A 285 8.67 -6.40 -4.80
C SER A 285 8.85 -5.06 -4.06
N ALA A 286 7.88 -4.66 -3.23
CA ALA A 286 7.93 -3.43 -2.45
C ALA A 286 8.46 -3.68 -1.03
N GLY A 287 8.14 -4.83 -0.44
CA GLY A 287 8.54 -5.20 0.93
C GLY A 287 9.84 -5.98 1.06
N GLY A 288 10.36 -6.57 -0.02
CA GLY A 288 11.52 -7.45 0.04
C GLY A 288 11.16 -8.86 0.50
N LEU A 289 11.97 -9.44 1.39
CA LEU A 289 11.82 -10.81 1.90
C LEU A 289 11.56 -10.80 3.41
N ASP A 290 10.40 -11.30 3.82
CA ASP A 290 10.01 -11.44 5.22
C ASP A 290 9.97 -12.91 5.64
N THR A 291 10.78 -13.28 6.64
CA THR A 291 10.74 -14.64 7.21
C THR A 291 9.73 -14.69 8.34
N ILE A 292 8.67 -15.47 8.15
CA ILE A 292 7.61 -15.68 9.12
C ILE A 292 7.68 -17.08 9.74
N LYS A 293 7.14 -17.20 10.95
CA LYS A 293 6.97 -18.47 11.67
C LYS A 293 5.48 -18.82 11.65
N PRO A 294 5.04 -19.73 10.75
CA PRO A 294 3.61 -20.04 10.57
C PRO A 294 2.99 -20.77 11.77
N TRP A 295 3.82 -21.34 12.65
CA TRP A 295 3.44 -21.98 13.91
C TRP A 295 4.59 -21.86 14.91
N ASP A 296 4.46 -22.47 16.09
CA ASP A 296 5.56 -22.58 17.05
C ASP A 296 6.67 -23.50 16.50
N VAL A 297 7.66 -22.87 15.86
CA VAL A 297 8.82 -23.54 15.26
C VAL A 297 9.81 -24.11 16.26
N THR A 298 9.57 -23.93 17.56
CA THR A 298 10.42 -24.48 18.63
C THR A 298 9.87 -25.79 19.20
N SER A 299 8.62 -26.14 18.88
CA SER A 299 7.98 -27.36 19.37
C SER A 299 8.56 -28.62 18.70
N SER A 300 8.82 -29.64 19.52
CA SER A 300 9.25 -30.97 19.08
C SER A 300 8.11 -31.99 18.95
N SER A 301 6.93 -31.64 19.48
CA SER A 301 5.75 -32.52 19.56
C SER A 301 4.56 -32.04 18.73
N LEU A 302 4.59 -30.79 18.25
CA LEU A 302 3.54 -30.24 17.39
C LEU A 302 3.43 -31.04 16.09
N VAL A 303 2.22 -31.51 15.78
CA VAL A 303 1.93 -32.17 14.50
C VAL A 303 1.23 -31.17 13.60
N VAL A 304 1.93 -30.74 12.55
CA VAL A 304 1.38 -29.89 11.50
C VAL A 304 1.30 -30.72 10.22
N ASN A 305 0.20 -30.59 9.48
CA ASN A 305 -0.03 -31.34 8.25
C ASN A 305 -0.68 -30.48 7.16
N SER A 306 -0.88 -31.04 5.97
CA SER A 306 -1.50 -30.34 4.83
C SER A 306 -2.91 -29.76 5.09
N ALA A 307 -3.62 -30.24 6.11
CA ALA A 307 -4.93 -29.71 6.49
C ALA A 307 -4.84 -28.52 7.46
N SER A 308 -3.65 -28.25 8.00
CA SER A 308 -3.38 -27.11 8.87
C SER A 308 -3.40 -25.82 8.05
N THR A 309 -4.15 -24.82 8.51
CA THR A 309 -4.31 -23.52 7.83
C THR A 309 -3.85 -22.38 8.75
N PRO A 310 -2.54 -22.22 8.98
CA PRO A 310 -2.05 -21.11 9.78
C PRO A 310 -2.42 -19.79 9.11
N ASN A 311 -2.87 -18.84 9.92
CA ASN A 311 -3.28 -17.52 9.49
C ASN A 311 -2.41 -16.48 10.20
N LEU A 312 -1.86 -15.53 9.44
CA LEU A 312 -0.98 -14.51 9.97
C LEU A 312 -1.32 -13.12 9.42
N PRO A 313 -1.13 -12.07 10.21
CA PRO A 313 -1.24 -10.71 9.72
C PRO A 313 -0.07 -10.39 8.78
N VAL A 314 -0.37 -9.77 7.64
CA VAL A 314 0.64 -9.28 6.69
C VAL A 314 0.31 -7.86 6.25
N PHE A 315 1.35 -7.06 5.99
CA PHE A 315 1.20 -5.75 5.38
C PHE A 315 0.60 -5.85 3.98
N PRO A 316 -0.44 -5.08 3.63
CA PRO A 316 -1.13 -5.24 2.37
C PRO A 316 -0.38 -4.55 1.20
N PHE A 317 0.84 -5.03 0.86
CA PHE A 317 1.58 -4.51 -0.29
C PHE A 317 0.74 -4.62 -1.57
N THR A 318 0.67 -3.53 -2.34
CA THR A 318 -0.06 -3.48 -3.61
C THR A 318 0.51 -4.43 -4.67
N SER A 319 1.78 -4.81 -4.55
CA SER A 319 2.42 -5.82 -5.39
C SER A 319 2.10 -7.26 -4.97
N GLY A 320 1.39 -7.46 -3.85
CA GLY A 320 1.08 -8.78 -3.31
C GLY A 320 2.31 -9.53 -2.78
N TYR A 321 2.11 -10.83 -2.58
CA TYR A 321 3.13 -11.74 -2.06
C TYR A 321 3.30 -12.99 -2.90
N THR A 322 4.55 -13.38 -3.13
CA THR A 322 4.91 -14.75 -3.49
C THR A 322 5.36 -15.47 -2.22
N VAL A 323 4.94 -16.72 -2.01
CA VAL A 323 5.19 -17.44 -0.76
C VAL A 323 6.07 -18.66 -1.01
N TYR A 324 7.14 -18.79 -0.22
CA TYR A 324 8.09 -19.89 -0.30
C TYR A 324 8.14 -20.68 1.01
N ALA A 325 8.03 -22.01 0.94
CA ALA A 325 8.28 -22.86 2.10
C ALA A 325 9.79 -22.90 2.40
N GLY A 326 10.18 -22.73 3.66
CA GLY A 326 11.59 -22.75 4.08
C GLY A 326 12.30 -21.38 3.97
N PRO A 327 13.56 -21.31 4.44
CA PRO A 327 14.33 -20.07 4.53
C PRO A 327 14.90 -19.66 3.16
N TYR A 328 14.03 -19.18 2.26
CA TYR A 328 14.48 -18.59 0.99
C TYR A 328 15.28 -17.31 1.20
N SER A 329 16.40 -17.20 0.51
CA SER A 329 17.23 -16.00 0.50
C SER A 329 18.06 -15.95 -0.78
N ASN A 330 18.00 -14.81 -1.45
CA ASN A 330 18.78 -14.50 -2.65
C ASN A 330 20.09 -13.74 -2.33
N SER A 331 20.54 -13.78 -1.08
CA SER A 331 21.81 -13.20 -0.67
C SER A 331 22.98 -13.79 -1.48
N THR A 332 23.97 -12.96 -1.78
CA THR A 332 25.23 -13.38 -2.40
C THR A 332 26.19 -14.03 -1.40
N SER A 333 25.94 -13.87 -0.09
CA SER A 333 26.75 -14.48 0.96
C SER A 333 26.35 -15.95 1.17
N ALA A 334 27.32 -16.85 1.04
CA ALA A 334 27.13 -18.28 1.22
C ALA A 334 26.56 -18.66 2.61
N SER A 335 26.82 -17.87 3.66
CA SER A 335 26.29 -18.14 5.01
C SER A 335 24.78 -17.91 5.15
N THR A 336 24.15 -17.28 4.15
CA THR A 336 22.73 -16.87 4.20
C THR A 336 21.98 -17.18 2.92
N SER A 337 22.65 -17.66 1.87
CA SER A 337 22.05 -17.90 0.56
C SER A 337 21.34 -19.26 0.52
N CYS A 338 20.06 -19.25 0.14
CA CYS A 338 19.24 -20.44 -0.03
C CYS A 338 18.24 -20.24 -1.16
N LEU A 339 18.61 -20.74 -2.34
CA LEU A 339 17.86 -20.58 -3.57
C LEU A 339 16.91 -21.74 -3.84
N SER A 340 17.23 -22.96 -3.37
CA SER A 340 16.42 -24.16 -3.59
C SER A 340 14.92 -23.99 -3.29
N PRO A 341 14.50 -23.30 -2.20
CA PRO A 341 13.08 -23.08 -1.91
C PRO A 341 12.29 -22.34 -2.97
N ASN A 342 12.93 -21.52 -3.82
CA ASN A 342 12.27 -20.74 -4.85
C ASN A 342 12.23 -21.54 -6.17
N PRO A 343 11.03 -21.96 -6.63
CA PRO A 343 10.87 -22.62 -7.93
C PRO A 343 11.52 -21.87 -9.10
N SER A 344 11.43 -20.54 -9.16
CA SER A 344 11.96 -19.78 -10.31
C SER A 344 13.49 -19.80 -10.38
N SER A 345 14.19 -20.21 -9.31
CA SER A 345 15.64 -20.38 -9.31
C SER A 345 16.09 -21.68 -9.98
N TRP A 346 15.16 -22.61 -10.27
CA TRP A 346 15.44 -23.87 -10.99
C TRP A 346 15.39 -23.65 -12.50
N SER A 347 16.36 -22.91 -13.01
CA SER A 347 16.43 -22.48 -14.42
C SER A 347 16.93 -23.56 -15.38
N THR A 348 17.68 -24.56 -14.89
CA THR A 348 18.13 -25.69 -15.70
C THR A 348 16.93 -26.57 -16.05
N PRO A 349 16.64 -26.84 -17.33
CA PRO A 349 15.53 -27.71 -17.72
C PRO A 349 15.63 -29.11 -17.10
N SER A 350 14.50 -29.67 -16.70
CA SER A 350 14.38 -31.07 -16.29
C SER A 350 14.50 -31.99 -17.51
N GLN A 351 14.48 -33.31 -17.29
CA GLN A 351 14.49 -34.31 -18.38
C GLN A 351 13.29 -34.17 -19.33
N THR A 352 12.18 -33.58 -18.87
CA THR A 352 10.98 -33.30 -19.69
C THR A 352 11.04 -31.92 -20.36
N GLY A 353 12.15 -31.19 -20.21
CA GLY A 353 12.32 -29.82 -20.71
C GLY A 353 11.64 -28.74 -19.86
N ALA A 354 11.02 -29.10 -18.73
CA ALA A 354 10.35 -28.13 -17.86
C ALA A 354 11.37 -27.32 -17.04
N ILE A 355 11.11 -26.03 -16.87
CA ILE A 355 11.84 -25.15 -15.94
C ILE A 355 10.94 -24.79 -14.76
N GLY A 356 11.54 -24.26 -13.70
CA GLY A 356 10.81 -23.81 -12.52
C GLY A 356 10.13 -22.47 -12.77
N VAL A 357 8.90 -22.33 -12.30
CA VAL A 357 8.08 -21.14 -12.50
C VAL A 357 7.77 -20.52 -11.15
N SER A 358 7.85 -19.19 -11.05
CA SER A 358 7.49 -18.48 -9.82
C SER A 358 6.07 -18.87 -9.37
N PRO A 359 5.84 -19.11 -8.07
CA PRO A 359 4.50 -19.28 -7.55
C PRO A 359 3.63 -18.05 -7.87
N GLN A 360 2.32 -18.26 -7.95
CA GLN A 360 1.38 -17.17 -8.22
C GLN A 360 1.45 -16.12 -7.12
N THR A 361 1.51 -14.85 -7.51
CA THR A 361 1.40 -13.73 -6.59
C THR A 361 -0.01 -13.67 -5.98
N VAL A 362 -0.06 -13.56 -4.66
CA VAL A 362 -1.28 -13.43 -3.88
C VAL A 362 -1.50 -11.95 -3.58
N ASN A 363 -2.55 -11.39 -4.16
CA ASN A 363 -2.97 -10.03 -3.84
C ASN A 363 -3.60 -10.01 -2.45
N VAL A 364 -3.19 -9.02 -1.66
CA VAL A 364 -3.70 -8.78 -0.31
C VAL A 364 -4.33 -7.39 -0.27
N SER A 365 -5.34 -7.21 0.58
CA SER A 365 -6.01 -5.91 0.72
C SER A 365 -6.19 -5.57 2.19
N PRO A 366 -6.12 -4.28 2.57
CA PRO A 366 -6.20 -3.89 3.98
C PRO A 366 -7.46 -4.46 4.66
N GLY A 367 -7.27 -5.13 5.80
CA GLY A 367 -8.35 -5.71 6.61
C GLY A 367 -9.14 -6.86 5.96
N SER A 368 -8.72 -7.35 4.78
CA SER A 368 -9.39 -8.44 4.07
C SER A 368 -8.60 -9.74 4.18
N PRO A 369 -9.24 -10.91 4.31
CA PRO A 369 -8.53 -12.18 4.30
C PRO A 369 -8.09 -12.57 2.88
N SER A 370 -7.02 -13.36 2.78
CA SER A 370 -6.50 -13.92 1.52
C SER A 370 -5.91 -15.30 1.75
N ASN A 371 -5.86 -16.14 0.71
CA ASN A 371 -5.30 -17.49 0.79
C ASN A 371 -4.06 -17.58 -0.11
N ALA A 372 -3.00 -18.22 0.39
CA ALA A 372 -1.81 -18.54 -0.40
C ALA A 372 -1.55 -20.04 -0.40
N SER A 373 -1.42 -20.62 -1.60
CA SER A 373 -0.88 -21.97 -1.78
C SER A 373 0.64 -21.91 -1.60
N VAL A 374 1.18 -22.79 -0.75
CA VAL A 374 2.62 -22.91 -0.54
C VAL A 374 3.09 -24.20 -1.18
N MET A 375 3.80 -24.07 -2.29
CA MET A 375 4.36 -25.19 -3.04
C MET A 375 5.49 -25.85 -2.25
N MET A 376 5.48 -27.17 -2.23
CA MET A 376 6.45 -28.02 -1.53
C MET A 376 6.64 -29.31 -2.28
N GLY A 377 7.78 -29.97 -2.07
CA GLY A 377 7.95 -31.35 -2.49
C GLY A 377 7.43 -32.31 -1.44
N VAL A 378 6.88 -33.44 -1.87
CA VAL A 378 6.32 -34.48 -1.00
C VAL A 378 7.00 -35.81 -1.28
N ALA A 379 7.31 -36.56 -0.23
CA ALA A 379 7.85 -37.91 -0.32
C ALA A 379 7.28 -38.82 0.77
N THR A 380 7.23 -40.11 0.50
CA THR A 380 6.95 -41.14 1.50
C THR A 380 8.27 -41.73 2.02
N VAL A 381 8.38 -41.90 3.33
CA VAL A 381 9.49 -42.56 4.01
C VAL A 381 8.97 -43.79 4.75
N ASN A 382 9.55 -44.96 4.49
CA ASN A 382 9.15 -46.24 5.05
C ASN A 382 10.14 -46.73 6.13
N GLY A 383 9.70 -47.66 6.98
CA GLY A 383 10.53 -48.23 8.06
C GLY A 383 10.79 -47.26 9.21
N VAL A 384 9.89 -46.30 9.42
CA VAL A 384 10.09 -45.19 10.37
C VAL A 384 9.23 -45.27 11.63
N LYS A 385 8.44 -46.33 11.85
CA LYS A 385 7.55 -46.44 13.02
C LYS A 385 8.22 -46.09 14.34
N ASN A 386 7.62 -45.18 15.11
CA ASN A 386 8.13 -44.66 16.39
C ASN A 386 9.50 -43.97 16.28
N ARG A 387 9.81 -43.39 15.12
CA ARG A 387 11.05 -42.63 14.87
C ARG A 387 10.75 -41.20 14.45
N TYR A 388 11.66 -40.32 14.80
CA TYR A 388 11.75 -38.97 14.26
C TYR A 388 12.39 -39.02 12.88
N ILE A 389 11.92 -38.17 11.97
CA ILE A 389 12.56 -37.92 10.68
C ILE A 389 13.29 -36.57 10.76
N THR A 390 14.51 -36.52 10.24
CA THR A 390 15.28 -35.29 10.06
C THR A 390 15.75 -35.21 8.61
N ALA A 391 15.38 -34.15 7.90
CA ALA A 391 15.90 -33.87 6.57
C ALA A 391 16.96 -32.77 6.65
N VAL A 392 18.14 -33.03 6.10
CA VAL A 392 19.25 -32.05 6.03
C VAL A 392 19.52 -31.75 4.57
N SER A 393 19.54 -30.48 4.17
CA SER A 393 19.84 -30.12 2.79
C SER A 393 21.24 -30.58 2.41
N SER A 394 21.41 -31.08 1.20
CA SER A 394 22.70 -31.51 0.68
C SER A 394 23.61 -30.32 0.42
N ALA A 395 24.89 -30.43 0.81
CA ALA A 395 25.94 -29.50 0.40
C ALA A 395 26.30 -29.66 -1.08
N ASN A 396 25.98 -30.82 -1.66
CA ASN A 396 26.12 -31.14 -3.08
C ASN A 396 24.71 -31.27 -3.69
N PRO A 397 24.10 -30.17 -4.16
CA PRO A 397 22.75 -30.21 -4.71
C PRO A 397 22.67 -31.14 -5.93
N GLY A 398 21.52 -31.79 -6.11
CA GLY A 398 21.24 -32.65 -7.25
C GLY A 398 21.15 -31.87 -8.56
N ALA A 399 21.05 -32.58 -9.69
CA ALA A 399 21.06 -31.97 -11.00
C ALA A 399 19.92 -30.93 -11.19
N GLY A 400 20.31 -29.67 -11.41
CA GLY A 400 19.40 -28.55 -11.63
C GLY A 400 18.85 -27.88 -10.36
N ASP A 401 19.17 -28.39 -9.18
CA ASP A 401 18.88 -27.71 -7.90
C ASP A 401 19.87 -26.55 -7.71
N PRO A 402 19.38 -25.29 -7.55
CA PRO A 402 20.25 -24.12 -7.38
C PRO A 402 20.98 -24.11 -6.03
N GLY A 403 20.60 -24.99 -5.11
CA GLY A 403 21.28 -25.21 -3.83
C GLY A 403 20.89 -24.21 -2.73
N CYS A 404 21.35 -24.54 -1.52
CA CYS A 404 21.21 -23.72 -0.33
C CYS A 404 22.47 -23.86 0.52
N SER A 405 23.37 -22.89 0.34
CA SER A 405 24.69 -22.90 0.97
C SER A 405 24.65 -22.56 2.45
N ALA A 406 23.63 -21.85 2.92
CA ALA A 406 23.41 -21.67 4.36
C ALA A 406 22.98 -22.98 5.06
N GLY A 407 22.48 -23.94 4.28
CA GLY A 407 21.96 -25.21 4.78
C GLY A 407 20.57 -25.09 5.41
N MET A 408 19.84 -26.20 5.40
CA MET A 408 18.54 -26.36 6.02
C MET A 408 18.51 -27.67 6.80
N THR A 409 17.89 -27.63 7.98
CA THR A 409 17.55 -28.84 8.73
C THR A 409 16.07 -28.77 9.07
N MET A 410 15.30 -29.75 8.60
CA MET A 410 13.86 -29.88 8.81
C MET A 410 13.60 -31.08 9.70
N LYS A 411 12.89 -30.86 10.80
CA LYS A 411 12.64 -31.87 11.83
C LYS A 411 11.15 -32.17 11.89
N PHE A 412 10.81 -33.45 11.93
CA PHE A 412 9.43 -33.91 12.00
C PHE A 412 9.13 -34.46 13.39
N PRO A 413 7.86 -34.42 13.84
CA PRO A 413 7.46 -35.10 15.07
C PRO A 413 7.63 -36.62 14.91
N VAL A 414 7.53 -37.35 16.02
CA VAL A 414 7.60 -38.82 15.99
C VAL A 414 6.51 -39.39 15.09
N THR A 415 6.90 -40.32 14.21
CA THR A 415 5.96 -40.99 13.31
C THR A 415 5.29 -42.17 14.02
N THR A 416 3.99 -42.36 13.80
CA THR A 416 3.19 -43.42 14.44
C THR A 416 3.02 -44.65 13.56
N GLY A 417 3.03 -44.46 12.23
CA GLY A 417 2.98 -45.52 11.22
C GLY A 417 4.36 -45.93 10.73
N ASP A 418 4.43 -47.08 10.06
CA ASP A 418 5.68 -47.55 9.42
C ASP A 418 6.02 -46.78 8.14
N SER A 419 5.02 -46.17 7.51
CA SER A 419 5.17 -45.24 6.40
C SER A 419 4.70 -43.85 6.83
N ALA A 420 5.48 -42.83 6.49
CA ALA A 420 5.17 -41.43 6.73
C ALA A 420 5.25 -40.63 5.42
N THR A 421 4.18 -39.91 5.10
CA THR A 421 4.20 -38.93 3.99
C THR A 421 4.61 -37.58 4.56
N ILE A 422 5.72 -37.03 4.08
CA ILE A 422 6.29 -35.77 4.55
C ILE A 422 6.36 -34.75 3.41
N ALA A 423 6.19 -33.48 3.75
CA ALA A 423 6.42 -32.37 2.83
C ALA A 423 7.65 -31.57 3.27
N LEU A 424 8.49 -31.20 2.31
CA LEU A 424 9.70 -30.42 2.50
C LEU A 424 9.74 -29.25 1.50
N PRO A 425 10.43 -28.15 1.83
CA PRO A 425 10.82 -27.17 0.82
C PRO A 425 11.52 -27.85 -0.36
N PHE A 426 11.42 -27.25 -1.54
CA PHE A 426 12.16 -27.73 -2.70
C PHE A 426 13.66 -27.69 -2.45
N GLY A 427 14.36 -28.67 -3.02
CA GLY A 427 15.79 -28.87 -2.81
C GLY A 427 16.18 -30.33 -2.72
N THR A 428 17.47 -30.54 -2.54
CA THR A 428 18.09 -31.86 -2.37
C THR A 428 18.35 -32.13 -0.89
N TRP A 429 17.85 -33.25 -0.39
CA TRP A 429 17.80 -33.59 1.03
C TRP A 429 18.45 -34.93 1.32
N THR A 430 19.20 -35.01 2.40
CA THR A 430 19.53 -36.28 3.05
C THR A 430 18.49 -36.55 4.13
N LEU A 431 17.82 -37.71 4.05
CA LEU A 431 16.79 -38.09 5.02
C LEU A 431 17.36 -39.04 6.06
N TYR A 432 17.21 -38.66 7.33
CA TYR A 432 17.60 -39.44 8.48
C TYR A 432 16.41 -39.87 9.32
N SER A 433 16.54 -40.99 10.02
CA SER A 433 15.62 -41.35 11.10
C SER A 433 16.31 -41.73 12.40
N GLY A 434 15.68 -41.43 13.54
CA GLY A 434 16.24 -41.68 14.87
C GLY A 434 15.20 -41.78 15.98
N THR A 435 15.63 -42.18 17.17
CA THR A 435 14.79 -42.23 18.38
C THR A 435 14.76 -40.91 19.15
N SER A 436 15.57 -39.92 18.74
CA SER A 436 15.60 -38.57 19.29
C SER A 436 15.33 -37.51 18.22
N PHE A 437 14.72 -36.40 18.64
CA PHE A 437 14.36 -35.30 17.76
C PHE A 437 15.61 -34.66 17.13
N GLY A 438 15.64 -34.56 15.81
CA GLY A 438 16.80 -34.02 15.07
C GLY A 438 17.97 -35.00 14.89
N SER A 439 17.79 -36.29 15.22
CA SER A 439 18.84 -37.30 15.00
C SER A 439 19.19 -37.46 13.53
N THR A 440 20.49 -37.57 13.24
CA THR A 440 21.08 -37.80 11.91
C THR A 440 21.82 -39.14 11.83
N THR A 441 21.39 -40.13 12.62
CA THR A 441 22.14 -41.39 12.83
C THR A 441 21.95 -42.44 11.73
N LYS A 442 20.75 -42.58 11.17
CA LYS A 442 20.46 -43.54 10.09
C LYS A 442 20.02 -42.79 8.83
N ASN A 443 20.86 -42.75 7.80
CA ASN A 443 20.46 -42.26 6.48
C ASN A 443 19.58 -43.31 5.79
N GLU A 444 18.32 -42.97 5.52
CA GLU A 444 17.34 -43.91 4.98
C GLU A 444 17.68 -44.37 3.57
N ILE A 445 18.17 -43.47 2.71
CA ILE A 445 18.50 -43.76 1.31
C ILE A 445 19.77 -44.60 1.20
N ALA A 446 20.75 -44.32 2.07
CA ALA A 446 21.97 -45.10 2.18
C ALA A 446 21.69 -46.53 2.67
N SER A 447 20.70 -46.70 3.56
CA SER A 447 20.30 -48.02 4.05
C SER A 447 19.56 -48.82 2.97
N ASN A 448 18.62 -48.17 2.27
CA ASN A 448 17.89 -48.73 1.14
C ASN A 448 17.13 -47.61 0.40
N ALA A 449 17.40 -47.38 -0.89
CA ALA A 449 16.70 -46.35 -1.66
C ALA A 449 15.19 -46.53 -1.68
N SER A 450 14.68 -47.76 -1.64
CA SER A 450 13.23 -48.00 -1.65
C SER A 450 12.53 -47.52 -0.37
N ASN A 451 13.28 -47.15 0.67
CA ASN A 451 12.72 -46.54 1.87
C ASN A 451 12.16 -45.14 1.58
N VAL A 452 12.64 -44.47 0.53
CA VAL A 452 12.21 -43.11 0.19
C VAL A 452 11.63 -43.11 -1.22
N LYS A 453 10.44 -42.55 -1.39
CA LYS A 453 9.83 -42.39 -2.71
C LYS A 453 9.23 -41.00 -2.85
N PRO A 454 9.63 -40.20 -3.87
CA PRO A 454 8.98 -38.94 -4.16
C PRO A 454 7.53 -39.17 -4.60
N VAL A 455 6.62 -38.35 -4.08
CA VAL A 455 5.19 -38.31 -4.45
C VAL A 455 4.95 -37.20 -5.47
N THR A 456 5.59 -36.06 -5.28
CA THR A 456 5.72 -34.99 -6.30
C THR A 456 6.93 -35.24 -7.19
N PRO A 457 7.10 -34.54 -8.33
CA PRO A 457 8.33 -34.59 -9.13
C PRO A 457 9.60 -34.50 -8.27
N GLY A 458 10.53 -35.41 -8.54
CA GLY A 458 11.75 -35.59 -7.76
C GLY A 458 12.44 -36.91 -8.07
N ASN A 459 13.68 -37.07 -7.59
CA ASN A 459 14.49 -38.26 -7.82
C ASN A 459 15.23 -38.68 -6.54
N VAL A 460 15.44 -39.98 -6.38
CA VAL A 460 16.30 -40.54 -5.34
C VAL A 460 17.66 -40.84 -5.96
N ASN A 461 18.71 -40.23 -5.44
CA ASN A 461 20.08 -40.43 -5.88
C ASN A 461 20.78 -41.36 -4.86
N GLN A 462 21.43 -42.41 -5.36
CA GLN A 462 22.26 -43.29 -4.55
C GLN A 462 23.73 -43.18 -4.97
N LYS A 463 24.62 -43.26 -3.99
CA LYS A 463 26.05 -43.37 -4.23
C LYS A 463 26.38 -44.77 -4.76
N THR A 464 26.60 -44.88 -6.06
CA THR A 464 27.12 -46.11 -6.68
C THR A 464 28.63 -46.06 -6.82
N ALA A 465 29.34 -47.10 -6.38
CA ALA A 465 30.80 -47.17 -6.38
C ALA A 465 31.47 -47.29 -7.78
N LEU A 466 30.68 -47.27 -8.87
CA LEU A 466 31.12 -47.71 -10.20
C LEU A 466 31.18 -46.61 -11.28
N VAL A 467 30.80 -45.36 -11.00
CA VAL A 467 30.79 -44.28 -12.01
C VAL A 467 31.37 -43.00 -11.42
N VAL A 468 32.16 -42.26 -12.22
CA VAL A 468 32.93 -41.04 -11.90
C VAL A 468 32.07 -39.82 -11.47
N ILE A 469 30.76 -40.02 -11.24
CA ILE A 469 29.85 -38.99 -10.73
C ILE A 469 29.47 -39.39 -9.29
N ASN A 470 30.13 -38.78 -8.32
CA ASN A 470 29.83 -38.97 -6.90
C ASN A 470 28.48 -38.31 -6.57
N TYR A 471 27.40 -39.09 -6.53
CA TYR A 471 26.15 -38.65 -5.93
C TYR A 471 26.14 -38.97 -4.43
N ASP A 472 25.69 -38.04 -3.60
CA ASP A 472 25.34 -38.33 -2.20
C ASP A 472 23.99 -39.05 -2.13
N ASN A 473 23.79 -39.88 -1.10
CA ASN A 473 22.53 -40.61 -0.84
C ASN A 473 21.41 -39.63 -0.46
N THR A 474 20.72 -39.08 -1.46
CA THR A 474 19.87 -37.89 -1.35
C THR A 474 18.55 -38.04 -2.11
N LEU A 475 17.55 -37.27 -1.69
CA LEU A 475 16.26 -37.07 -2.35
C LEU A 475 16.22 -35.65 -2.90
N THR A 476 16.11 -35.49 -4.22
CA THR A 476 15.83 -34.19 -4.84
C THR A 476 14.34 -34.04 -5.02
N LEU A 477 13.76 -33.00 -4.44
CA LEU A 477 12.36 -32.59 -4.63
C LEU A 477 12.32 -31.41 -5.60
N ASP A 478 11.74 -31.65 -6.77
CA ASP A 478 11.92 -30.81 -7.96
C ASP A 478 10.66 -29.99 -8.27
N PRO A 479 10.71 -28.64 -8.25
CA PRO A 479 9.56 -27.80 -8.56
C PRO A 479 9.24 -27.69 -10.06
N ARG A 480 10.14 -28.11 -10.95
CA ARG A 480 9.98 -27.92 -12.40
C ARG A 480 8.76 -28.67 -12.92
N GLY A 481 7.88 -27.96 -13.63
CA GLY A 481 6.62 -28.50 -14.15
C GLY A 481 5.50 -28.63 -13.11
N GLN A 482 5.71 -28.16 -11.88
CA GLN A 482 4.64 -28.03 -10.89
C GLN A 482 3.95 -26.66 -10.99
N THR A 483 2.67 -26.61 -10.64
CA THR A 483 1.89 -25.36 -10.50
C THR A 483 1.26 -25.32 -9.11
N SER A 484 1.12 -24.11 -8.55
CA SER A 484 0.65 -23.86 -7.18
C SER A 484 -0.85 -24.01 -6.99
#